data_AF-A0A366MCB0-F1
#
_entry.id   AF-A0A366MCB0-F1
#
_cell.length_a   1.000
_cell.length_b   1.000
_cell.length_c   1.000
_cell.angle_alpha   90.00
_cell.angle_beta   90.00
_cell.angle_gamma   90.00
#
_symmetry.space_group_name_H-M   'P 1'
#
loop_
_entity.id
_entity.type
_entity.pdbx_description
1 polymer ?
#
loop_
_entity_poly.entity_id
_entity_poly.type
_entity_poly.pdbx_seq_one_letter_code
_entity_poly.pdbx_strand_id
1 'polypeptide(L)'
;MTENSCPMCGSTFGSLLAKGILMIILGILMMVFTMASLFASEILLAVLLIFVGITLLTAGTTFFGEVKRTWWVILLGILVMIFGILALIFPAIMLVYAMYVLAAAALIGGVTDLALALMGTPAQVNRGLLAVSGILGIILGILFLINPIISAFTIVEISGIFFFAFGIVAIIEAFMAKSAAA
;
A
#
# COMPACT_ATOMS: atom_id res chain seq x y z
N MET A 1 -38.50 23.34 -17.55
CA MET A 1 -38.09 22.07 -16.94
C MET A 1 -36.60 21.93 -17.16
N THR A 2 -35.81 22.27 -16.15
CA THR A 2 -34.56 21.60 -15.79
C THR A 2 -34.36 22.00 -14.34
N GLU A 3 -34.74 21.09 -13.45
CA GLU A 3 -34.49 21.20 -12.03
C GLU A 3 -33.01 21.56 -11.81
N ASN A 4 -32.82 22.69 -11.14
CA ASN A 4 -31.59 23.08 -10.48
C ASN A 4 -31.34 22.16 -9.27
N SER A 5 -31.27 20.86 -9.52
CA SER A 5 -30.80 19.86 -8.57
C SER A 5 -29.31 20.07 -8.43
N CYS A 6 -28.91 21.09 -7.66
CA CYS A 6 -27.55 21.23 -7.17
C CYS A 6 -27.36 20.15 -6.09
N PRO A 7 -26.65 19.04 -6.35
CA PRO A 7 -26.51 17.95 -5.39
C PRO A 7 -25.45 18.24 -4.32
N MET A 8 -24.96 19.49 -4.23
CA MET A 8 -23.78 19.88 -3.45
C MET A 8 -24.08 20.90 -2.35
N CYS A 9 -25.35 21.13 -2.00
CA CYS A 9 -25.70 22.08 -0.94
C CYS A 9 -25.77 21.36 0.42
N GLY A 10 -24.65 21.32 1.15
CA GLY A 10 -24.69 21.26 2.61
C GLY A 10 -23.73 20.28 3.30
N SER A 11 -23.41 19.12 2.72
CA SER A 11 -22.64 18.06 3.42
C SER A 11 -21.24 17.78 2.86
N THR A 12 -20.95 18.16 1.61
CA THR A 12 -19.70 17.77 0.93
C THR A 12 -18.50 18.65 1.30
N PHE A 13 -18.67 19.98 1.45
CA PHE A 13 -17.54 20.86 1.81
C PHE A 13 -16.96 20.51 3.19
N GLY A 14 -17.84 20.29 4.18
CA GLY A 14 -17.43 19.87 5.52
C GLY A 14 -16.73 18.51 5.50
N SER A 15 -17.23 17.55 4.70
CA SER A 15 -16.61 16.23 4.53
C SER A 15 -15.23 16.28 3.85
N LEU A 16 -15.09 17.10 2.81
CA LEU A 16 -13.83 17.29 2.08
C LEU A 16 -12.76 17.98 2.94
N LEU A 17 -13.14 19.05 3.65
CA LEU A 17 -12.24 19.75 4.57
C LEU A 17 -11.84 18.84 5.73
N ALA A 18 -12.81 18.12 6.34
CA ALA A 18 -12.53 17.18 7.42
C ALA A 18 -11.60 16.06 6.98
N LYS A 19 -11.79 15.49 5.78
CA LYS A 19 -10.90 14.48 5.21
C LYS A 19 -9.48 15.03 5.00
N GLY A 20 -9.34 16.25 4.48
CA GLY A 20 -8.04 16.90 4.30
C GLY A 20 -7.30 17.11 5.63
N ILE A 21 -7.98 17.68 6.63
CA ILE A 21 -7.43 17.87 7.98
C ILE A 21 -7.06 16.51 8.60
N LEU A 22 -7.93 15.51 8.48
CA LEU A 22 -7.69 14.16 8.99
C LEU A 22 -6.46 13.51 8.35
N MET A 23 -6.27 13.67 7.03
CA MET A 23 -5.07 13.14 6.34
C MET A 23 -3.79 13.86 6.77
N ILE A 24 -3.83 15.17 7.01
CA ILE A 24 -2.66 15.92 7.53
C ILE A 24 -2.31 15.45 8.94
N ILE A 25 -3.30 15.37 9.84
CA ILE A 25 -3.10 14.90 11.21
C ILE A 25 -2.55 13.47 11.17
N LEU A 26 -3.12 12.59 10.34
CA LEU A 26 -2.66 11.22 10.18
C LEU A 26 -1.22 11.17 9.67
N GLY A 27 -0.86 11.97 8.67
CA GLY A 27 0.51 12.05 8.14
C GLY A 27 1.52 12.49 9.19
N ILE A 28 1.20 13.54 9.95
CA ILE A 28 2.04 14.02 11.06
C ILE A 28 2.13 12.96 12.16
N LEU A 29 1.02 12.30 12.51
CA LEU A 29 1.00 11.25 13.52
C LEU A 29 1.88 10.07 13.10
N MET A 30 1.84 9.67 11.83
CA MET A 30 2.68 8.59 11.31
C MET A 30 4.17 8.96 11.32
N MET A 31 4.51 10.22 11.05
CA MET A 31 5.89 10.71 11.15
C MET A 31 6.41 10.76 12.58
N VAL A 32 5.60 11.25 13.53
CA VAL A 32 6.01 11.38 14.94
C VAL A 32 6.03 10.02 15.64
N PHE A 33 5.07 9.14 15.32
CA PHE A 33 4.91 7.82 15.91
C PHE A 33 5.21 6.71 14.90
N THR A 34 6.38 6.77 14.25
CA THR A 34 6.79 5.80 13.22
C THR A 34 6.80 4.38 13.77
N MET A 35 7.29 4.21 15.01
CA MET A 35 7.31 2.91 15.69
C MET A 35 5.90 2.32 15.84
N ALA A 36 4.94 3.11 16.31
CA ALA A 36 3.57 2.64 16.50
C ALA A 36 2.88 2.33 15.16
N SER A 37 3.17 3.11 14.13
CA SER A 37 2.63 2.93 12.78
C SER A 37 3.13 1.64 12.12
N LEU A 38 4.40 1.29 12.32
CA LEU A 38 4.97 0.02 11.88
C LEU A 38 4.21 -1.16 12.51
N PHE A 39 4.10 -1.20 13.83
CA PHE A 39 3.36 -2.26 14.51
C PHE A 39 1.87 -2.29 14.14
N ALA A 40 1.25 -1.13 13.93
CA ALA A 40 -0.14 -1.08 13.48
C ALA A 40 -0.32 -1.72 12.09
N SER A 41 0.61 -1.45 11.17
CA SER A 41 0.60 -2.04 9.83
C SER A 41 0.84 -3.55 9.87
N GLU A 42 1.69 -4.02 10.78
CA GLU A 42 1.93 -5.46 11.00
C GLU A 42 0.72 -6.16 11.59
N ILE A 43 0.07 -5.57 12.59
CA ILE A 43 -1.15 -6.13 13.18
C ILE A 43 -2.24 -6.23 12.12
N LEU A 44 -2.42 -5.18 11.32
CA LEU A 44 -3.38 -5.18 10.23
C LEU A 44 -3.07 -6.28 9.20
N LEU A 45 -1.79 -6.40 8.80
CA LEU A 45 -1.33 -7.45 7.89
C LEU A 45 -1.52 -8.85 8.48
N ALA A 46 -1.24 -9.04 9.76
CA ALA A 46 -1.41 -10.32 10.45
C ALA A 46 -2.88 -10.75 10.50
N VAL A 47 -3.78 -9.83 10.86
CA VAL A 47 -5.23 -10.07 10.83
C VAL A 47 -5.70 -10.41 9.41
N LEU A 48 -5.21 -9.68 8.41
CA LEU A 48 -5.51 -9.96 7.00
C LEU A 48 -5.02 -11.35 6.59
N LEU A 49 -3.80 -11.76 6.97
CA LEU A 49 -3.28 -13.09 6.65
C LEU A 49 -4.09 -14.20 7.32
N ILE A 50 -4.50 -14.02 8.58
CA ILE A 50 -5.38 -14.98 9.24
C ILE A 50 -6.70 -15.09 8.48
N PHE A 51 -7.30 -13.95 8.12
CA PHE A 51 -8.54 -13.92 7.34
C PHE A 51 -8.38 -14.63 5.98
N VAL A 52 -7.32 -14.31 5.23
CA VAL A 52 -7.00 -14.96 3.94
C VAL A 52 -6.75 -16.45 4.10
N GLY A 53 -6.09 -16.87 5.18
CA GLY A 53 -5.93 -18.28 5.52
C GLY A 53 -7.27 -18.98 5.68
N ILE A 54 -8.22 -18.37 6.40
CA ILE A 54 -9.59 -18.90 6.58
C ILE A 54 -10.34 -18.99 5.24
N THR A 55 -10.25 -17.98 4.39
CA THR A 55 -10.96 -18.00 3.08
C THR A 55 -10.39 -19.07 2.14
N LEU A 56 -9.08 -19.31 2.17
CA LEU A 56 -8.43 -20.38 1.41
C LEU A 56 -8.88 -21.78 1.86
N LEU A 57 -9.15 -21.98 3.16
CA LEU A 57 -9.64 -23.25 3.69
C LEU A 57 -11.11 -23.52 3.30
N THR A 58 -11.93 -22.47 3.27
CA THR A 58 -13.40 -22.57 3.15
C THR A 58 -13.89 -22.45 1.71
N ALA A 59 -13.53 -21.37 1.01
CA ALA A 59 -14.14 -20.98 -0.25
C ALA A 59 -13.21 -21.17 -1.46
N GLY A 60 -11.88 -21.21 -1.25
CA GLY A 60 -10.92 -21.17 -2.36
C GLY A 60 -10.95 -19.87 -3.16
N THR A 61 -11.75 -18.89 -2.75
CA THR A 61 -11.77 -17.56 -3.33
C THR A 61 -10.96 -16.62 -2.43
N THR A 62 -10.18 -15.76 -3.07
CA THR A 62 -9.42 -14.71 -2.38
C THR A 62 -9.87 -13.36 -2.91
N PHE A 63 -9.51 -12.28 -2.22
CA PHE A 63 -9.70 -10.91 -2.75
C PHE A 63 -9.05 -10.70 -4.12
N PHE A 64 -8.03 -11.50 -4.45
CA PHE A 64 -7.28 -11.40 -5.70
C PHE A 64 -7.82 -12.29 -6.83
N GLY A 65 -8.91 -13.03 -6.59
CA GLY A 65 -9.57 -13.84 -7.59
C GLY A 65 -9.96 -15.24 -7.11
N GLU A 66 -10.58 -15.99 -8.01
CA GLU A 66 -10.97 -17.38 -7.80
C GLU A 66 -9.76 -18.31 -7.92
N VAL A 67 -9.54 -19.15 -6.90
CA VAL A 67 -8.49 -20.16 -6.91
C VAL A 67 -9.15 -21.54 -6.84
N LYS A 68 -8.76 -22.45 -7.74
CA LYS A 68 -9.30 -23.81 -7.74
C LYS A 68 -8.92 -24.51 -6.44
N ARG A 69 -9.92 -24.99 -5.70
CA ARG A 69 -9.75 -25.71 -4.44
C ARG A 69 -9.00 -27.03 -4.66
N THR A 70 -7.68 -26.96 -4.52
CA THR A 70 -6.75 -28.08 -4.61
C THR A 70 -6.13 -28.32 -3.25
N TRP A 71 -5.69 -29.54 -2.93
CA TRP A 71 -5.03 -29.85 -1.66
C TRP A 71 -3.83 -28.92 -1.36
N TRP A 72 -3.08 -28.52 -2.39
CA TRP A 72 -2.01 -27.52 -2.31
C TRP A 72 -2.48 -26.16 -1.79
N VAL A 73 -3.67 -25.71 -2.21
CA VAL A 73 -4.24 -24.42 -1.81
C VAL A 73 -4.67 -24.45 -0.34
N ILE A 74 -5.17 -25.60 0.12
CA ILE A 74 -5.51 -25.81 1.54
C ILE A 74 -4.25 -25.73 2.39
N LEU A 75 -3.16 -26.41 1.98
CA LEU A 75 -1.87 -26.31 2.69
C LEU A 75 -1.33 -24.88 2.73
N LEU A 76 -1.42 -24.15 1.61
CA LEU A 76 -1.06 -22.73 1.57
C LEU A 76 -1.91 -21.91 2.55
N GLY A 77 -3.22 -22.15 2.63
CA GLY A 77 -4.10 -21.49 3.58
C GLY A 77 -3.70 -21.72 5.04
N ILE A 78 -3.34 -22.95 5.40
CA ILE A 78 -2.82 -23.28 6.75
C ILE A 78 -1.52 -22.52 7.01
N LEU A 79 -0.58 -22.56 6.06
CA LEU A 79 0.72 -21.91 6.21
C LEU A 79 0.60 -20.39 6.36
N VAL A 80 -0.25 -19.76 5.55
CA VAL A 80 -0.56 -18.33 5.61
C VAL A 80 -1.19 -17.96 6.96
N MET A 81 -2.12 -18.78 7.47
CA MET A 81 -2.73 -18.58 8.78
C MET A 81 -1.71 -18.65 9.91
N ILE A 82 -0.85 -19.68 9.89
CA ILE A 82 0.24 -19.83 10.87
C ILE A 82 1.17 -18.61 10.82
N PHE A 83 1.51 -18.16 9.61
CA PHE A 83 2.36 -16.98 9.43
C PHE A 83 1.72 -15.72 10.03
N GLY A 84 0.42 -15.52 9.82
CA GLY A 84 -0.34 -14.43 10.44
C GLY A 84 -0.36 -14.51 11.97
N ILE A 85 -0.52 -15.70 12.55
CA ILE A 85 -0.46 -15.89 14.02
C ILE A 85 0.94 -15.57 14.55
N LEU A 86 1.98 -16.08 13.89
CA LEU A 86 3.36 -15.82 14.28
C LEU A 86 3.72 -14.33 14.19
N ALA A 87 3.13 -13.58 13.25
CA ALA A 87 3.29 -12.12 13.16
C ALA A 87 2.70 -11.38 14.37
N LEU A 88 1.64 -11.90 15.00
CA LEU A 88 1.12 -11.32 16.24
C LEU A 88 1.99 -11.65 17.46
N ILE A 89 2.59 -12.84 17.50
CA ILE A 89 3.41 -13.29 18.63
C ILE A 89 4.81 -12.66 18.59
N PHE A 90 5.41 -12.58 17.39
CA PHE A 90 6.78 -12.14 17.18
C PHE A 90 6.85 -11.00 16.14
N PRO A 91 6.29 -9.81 16.46
CA PRO A 91 6.16 -8.73 15.50
C PRO A 91 7.53 -8.26 14.96
N ALA A 92 8.52 -8.07 15.84
CA ALA A 92 9.85 -7.61 15.45
C ALA A 92 10.56 -8.53 14.44
N ILE A 93 10.38 -9.86 14.55
CA ILE A 93 10.99 -10.82 13.63
C ILE A 93 10.22 -10.84 12.31
N MET A 94 8.89 -10.78 12.38
CA MET A 94 8.05 -10.78 11.18
C MET A 94 8.15 -9.49 10.37
N LEU A 95 8.43 -8.35 11.00
CA LEU A 95 8.78 -7.12 10.31
C LEU A 95 9.98 -7.32 9.38
N VAL A 96 11.06 -7.89 9.92
CA VAL A 96 12.29 -8.16 9.15
C VAL A 96 12.01 -9.13 8.01
N TYR A 97 11.23 -10.19 8.27
CA TYR A 97 10.83 -11.14 7.23
C TYR A 97 9.99 -10.48 6.13
N ALA A 98 9.02 -9.65 6.49
CA ALA A 98 8.20 -8.90 5.54
C ALA A 98 9.07 -8.01 4.65
N MET A 99 10.09 -7.36 5.21
CA MET A 99 11.05 -6.58 4.44
C MET A 99 11.88 -7.42 3.48
N TYR A 100 12.28 -8.65 3.86
CA TYR A 100 12.93 -9.56 2.91
C TYR A 100 12.02 -9.96 1.75
N VAL A 101 10.74 -10.23 2.03
CA VAL A 101 9.75 -10.53 0.98
C VAL A 101 9.56 -9.32 0.06
N LEU A 102 9.42 -8.12 0.62
CA LEU A 102 9.32 -6.88 -0.15
C LEU A 102 10.58 -6.59 -0.95
N ALA A 103 11.77 -6.86 -0.40
CA ALA A 103 13.03 -6.72 -1.10
C ALA A 103 13.10 -7.64 -2.32
N ALA A 104 12.74 -8.92 -2.14
CA ALA A 104 12.69 -9.88 -3.23
C ALA A 104 11.68 -9.45 -4.31
N ALA A 105 10.50 -8.98 -3.91
CA ALA A 105 9.49 -8.47 -4.83
C ALA A 105 9.99 -7.23 -5.61
N ALA A 106 10.65 -6.28 -4.94
CA ALA A 106 11.22 -5.10 -5.56
C ALA A 106 12.35 -5.44 -6.55
N LEU A 107 13.19 -6.44 -6.22
CA LEU A 107 14.23 -6.93 -7.12
C LEU A 107 13.63 -7.62 -8.36
N ILE A 108 12.67 -8.52 -8.17
CA ILE A 108 12.02 -9.23 -9.28
C ILE A 108 11.28 -8.24 -10.18
N GLY A 109 10.51 -7.32 -9.60
CA GLY A 109 9.82 -6.26 -10.32
C GLY A 109 10.80 -5.34 -11.07
N GLY A 110 11.86 -4.90 -10.40
CA GLY A 110 12.87 -4.02 -10.99
C GLY A 110 13.63 -4.67 -12.16
N VAL A 111 14.00 -5.95 -12.02
CA VAL A 111 14.60 -6.74 -13.11
C VAL A 111 13.62 -6.93 -14.25
N THR A 112 12.34 -7.18 -13.96
CA THR A 112 11.29 -7.35 -14.99
C THR A 112 11.07 -6.05 -15.76
N ASP A 113 10.95 -4.91 -15.07
CA ASP A 113 10.81 -3.59 -15.68
C ASP A 113 12.00 -3.25 -16.57
N LEU A 114 13.22 -3.54 -16.09
CA LEU A 114 14.44 -3.32 -16.86
C LEU A 114 14.50 -4.25 -18.10
N ALA A 115 14.11 -5.51 -17.97
CA ALA A 115 14.02 -6.43 -19.09
C ALA A 115 12.99 -5.95 -20.13
N LEU A 116 11.82 -5.48 -19.68
CA LEU A 116 10.79 -4.91 -20.55
C LEU A 116 11.24 -3.59 -21.20
N ALA A 117 12.05 -2.78 -20.53
CA ALA A 117 12.63 -1.57 -21.14
C ALA A 117 13.55 -1.91 -22.33
N LEU A 118 14.31 -3.01 -22.23
CA LEU A 118 15.25 -3.48 -23.25
C LEU A 118 14.58 -4.27 -24.37
N MET A 119 13.62 -5.12 -24.04
CA MET A 119 12.98 -6.08 -24.97
C MET A 119 11.60 -5.61 -25.48
N GLY A 120 10.94 -4.70 -24.78
CA GLY A 120 9.55 -4.28 -25.06
C GLY A 120 9.43 -3.44 -26.32
N THR A 121 8.35 -3.62 -27.07
CA THR A 121 8.10 -2.87 -28.31
C THR A 121 7.74 -1.40 -28.02
N PRO A 122 8.16 -0.42 -28.85
CA PRO A 122 8.00 1.01 -28.56
C PRO A 122 6.55 1.51 -28.53
N ALA A 123 5.60 0.71 -29.04
CA ALA A 123 4.27 1.18 -29.41
C ALA A 123 3.31 1.41 -28.23
N GLN A 124 3.68 1.04 -26.99
CA GLN A 124 2.73 1.05 -25.88
C GLN A 124 3.30 1.47 -24.51
N VAL A 125 4.63 1.61 -24.37
CA VAL A 125 5.24 1.89 -23.05
C VAL A 125 6.41 2.86 -23.15
N ASN A 126 6.47 3.80 -22.19
CA ASN A 126 7.57 4.75 -22.09
C ASN A 126 8.83 4.03 -21.58
N ARG A 127 9.69 3.56 -22.51
CA ARG A 127 10.92 2.80 -22.21
C ARG A 127 11.84 3.50 -21.22
N GLY A 128 11.95 4.83 -21.29
CA GLY A 128 12.77 5.60 -20.35
C GLY A 128 12.24 5.48 -18.92
N LEU A 129 10.92 5.54 -18.75
CA LEU A 129 10.29 5.41 -17.44
C LEU A 129 10.46 4.00 -16.87
N LEU A 130 10.30 2.96 -17.69
CA LEU A 130 10.55 1.56 -17.29
C LEU A 130 12.01 1.32 -16.87
N ALA A 131 12.97 1.89 -17.60
CA ALA A 131 14.38 1.76 -17.23
C ALA A 131 14.66 2.42 -15.88
N VAL A 132 14.11 3.61 -15.65
CA VAL A 132 14.24 4.33 -14.38
C VAL A 132 13.52 3.58 -13.25
N SER A 133 12.30 3.09 -13.45
CA SER A 133 11.57 2.31 -12.44
C SER A 133 12.30 1.02 -12.10
N GLY A 134 12.84 0.33 -13.11
CA GLY A 134 13.61 -0.89 -12.95
C GLY A 134 14.87 -0.68 -12.10
N ILE A 135 15.66 0.33 -12.44
CA ILE A 135 16.88 0.68 -11.68
C ILE A 135 16.53 1.08 -10.25
N LEU A 136 15.52 1.94 -10.05
CA LEU A 136 15.08 2.36 -8.73
C LEU A 136 14.57 1.17 -7.90
N GLY A 137 13.80 0.26 -8.51
CA GLY A 137 13.31 -0.96 -7.85
C GLY A 137 14.44 -1.87 -7.40
N ILE A 138 15.48 -2.04 -8.23
CA ILE A 138 16.67 -2.82 -7.85
C ILE A 138 17.41 -2.16 -6.70
N ILE A 139 17.66 -0.86 -6.77
CA ILE A 139 18.35 -0.10 -5.71
C ILE A 139 17.56 -0.21 -4.39
N LEU A 140 16.25 0.02 -4.43
CA LEU A 140 15.37 -0.11 -3.26
C LEU A 140 15.39 -1.52 -2.69
N GLY A 141 15.30 -2.55 -3.55
CA GLY A 141 15.40 -3.95 -3.13
C GLY A 141 16.72 -4.25 -2.42
N ILE A 142 17.85 -3.77 -2.94
CA ILE A 142 19.17 -3.95 -2.31
C ILE A 142 19.22 -3.22 -0.96
N LEU A 143 18.72 -1.99 -0.88
CA LEU A 143 18.68 -1.23 0.38
C LEU A 143 17.88 -1.97 1.46
N PHE A 144 16.75 -2.56 1.07
CA PHE A 144 15.91 -3.35 1.97
C PHE A 144 16.62 -4.60 2.51
N LEU A 145 17.49 -5.22 1.71
CA LEU A 145 18.31 -6.37 2.14
C LEU A 145 19.41 -5.99 3.14
N ILE A 146 20.06 -4.84 2.93
CA ILE A 146 21.21 -4.41 3.75
C ILE A 146 20.76 -4.06 5.17
N ASN A 147 19.68 -3.29 5.30
CA ASN A 147 19.13 -2.94 6.60
C ASN A 147 17.59 -2.91 6.57
N PRO A 148 16.94 -4.05 6.85
CA PRO A 148 15.48 -4.15 6.76
C PRO A 148 14.78 -3.27 7.80
N ILE A 149 15.40 -3.07 8.97
CA ILE A 149 14.81 -2.25 10.04
C ILE A 149 14.74 -0.80 9.58
N ILE A 150 15.87 -0.20 9.18
CA ILE A 150 15.90 1.19 8.70
C ILE A 150 14.99 1.36 7.48
N SER A 151 14.99 0.39 6.58
CA SER A 151 14.16 0.42 5.38
C SER A 151 12.66 0.47 5.70
N ALA A 152 12.20 -0.30 6.70
CA ALA A 152 10.82 -0.23 7.16
C ALA A 152 10.45 1.17 7.67
N PHE A 153 11.34 1.82 8.45
CA PHE A 153 11.13 3.21 8.88
C PHE A 153 10.98 4.15 7.70
N THR A 154 11.87 4.05 6.72
CA THR A 154 11.86 4.90 5.53
C THR A 154 10.57 4.75 4.73
N ILE A 155 10.04 3.54 4.57
CA ILE A 155 8.75 3.32 3.87
C ILE A 155 7.61 4.05 4.58
N VAL A 156 7.56 3.98 5.91
CA VAL A 156 6.51 4.65 6.69
C VAL A 156 6.66 6.16 6.63
N GLU A 157 7.87 6.69 6.69
CA GLU A 157 8.12 8.13 6.55
C GLU A 157 7.73 8.64 5.17
N ILE A 158 8.15 7.95 4.11
CA ILE A 158 7.75 8.26 2.73
C ILE A 158 6.22 8.26 2.63
N SER A 159 5.56 7.22 3.15
CA SER A 159 4.10 7.14 3.18
C SER A 159 3.48 8.32 3.93
N GLY A 160 4.03 8.69 5.08
CA GLY A 160 3.59 9.87 5.85
C GLY A 160 3.71 11.18 5.07
N ILE A 161 4.81 11.38 4.33
CA ILE A 161 4.99 12.54 3.43
C ILE A 161 3.90 12.56 2.36
N PHE A 162 3.58 11.40 1.76
CA PHE A 162 2.51 11.30 0.78
C PHE A 162 1.15 11.68 1.38
N PHE A 163 0.80 11.15 2.56
CA PHE A 163 -0.46 11.50 3.25
C PHE A 163 -0.55 13.00 3.56
N PHE A 164 0.56 13.60 3.98
CA PHE A 164 0.62 15.04 4.22
C PHE A 164 0.38 15.84 2.92
N ALA A 165 1.05 15.48 1.82
CA ALA A 165 0.88 16.13 0.53
C ALA A 165 -0.56 15.99 -0.01
N PHE A 166 -1.14 14.80 0.04
CA PHE A 166 -2.54 14.57 -0.36
C PHE A 166 -3.53 15.30 0.56
N GLY A 167 -3.21 15.45 1.85
CA GLY A 167 -3.96 16.28 2.78
C GLY A 167 -4.04 17.74 2.34
N ILE A 168 -2.92 18.32 1.91
CA ILE A 168 -2.87 19.68 1.37
C ILE A 168 -3.71 19.80 0.10
N VAL A 169 -3.55 18.87 -0.85
CA VAL A 169 -4.31 18.88 -2.12
C VAL A 169 -5.81 18.79 -1.84
N ALA A 170 -6.25 17.92 -0.93
CA ALA A 170 -7.67 17.79 -0.57
C ALA A 170 -8.25 19.08 0.02
N ILE A 171 -7.47 19.85 0.77
CA ILE A 171 -7.90 21.17 1.28
C ILE A 171 -8.05 22.16 0.12
N ILE A 172 -7.10 22.19 -0.83
CA ILE A 172 -7.18 23.04 -2.01
C ILE A 172 -8.44 22.71 -2.83
N GLU A 173 -8.71 21.42 -3.05
CA GLU A 173 -9.92 20.94 -3.74
C GLU A 173 -11.21 21.35 -3.02
N ALA A 174 -11.23 21.29 -1.68
CA ALA A 174 -12.38 21.73 -0.90
C ALA A 174 -12.68 23.23 -1.14
N PHE A 175 -11.63 24.07 -1.15
CA PHE A 175 -11.79 25.51 -1.42
C PHE A 175 -12.17 25.79 -2.88
N MET A 176 -11.59 25.08 -3.84
CA MET A 176 -11.95 25.21 -5.25
C MET A 176 -13.40 24.80 -5.50
N ALA A 177 -13.86 23.70 -4.91
CA ALA A 177 -15.24 23.23 -5.01
C ALA A 177 -16.22 24.24 -4.38
N LYS A 178 -15.83 24.88 -3.28
CA LYS A 178 -16.62 25.97 -2.67
C LYS A 178 -16.66 27.21 -3.55
N SER A 179 -15.55 27.59 -4.21
CA SER A 179 -15.51 28.77 -5.08
C SER A 179 -16.24 28.59 -6.41
N ALA A 180 -16.33 27.36 -6.93
CA ALA A 180 -17.07 27.07 -8.16
C ALA A 180 -18.61 27.04 -7.95
N ALA A 181 -19.05 26.95 -6.70
CA ALA A 181 -20.47 26.96 -6.31
C ALA A 181 -20.97 28.35 -5.84
N ALA A 182 -20.08 29.36 -5.82
CA ALA A 182 -20.37 30.74 -5.43
C ALA A 182 -20.45 31.64 -6.66
#